data_AF-A0A1F7SH26-F1
#
_entry.id   AF-A0A1F7SH26-F1
#
_cell.length_a   1.000
_cell.length_b   1.000
_cell.length_c   1.000
_cell.angle_alpha   90.00
_cell.angle_beta   90.00
_cell.angle_gamma   90.00
#
_symmetry.space_group_name_H-M   'P 1'
#
loop_
_entity.id
_entity.type
_entity.pdbx_description
1 polymer ?
#
loop_
_entity_poly.entity_id
_entity_poly.type
_entity_poly.pdbx_seq_one_letter_code
_entity_poly.pdbx_strand_id
1 'polypeptide(L)'
;MNASKKKVYTILLITVCLFFSFRVEAKNNNPCSDCHSEIKIEIHSVLACSECHQDLQNISKFPHKTPLASVDCSVCHKDSKAVYDKSLHGEAMAKGIADAPRCQSCHGRHDIKSKNDPDSQVSRVNIPNMCGKCHGDLKFVEKQKGVLTVNPYQAYKKSIHGEAVAGGATMAAVCIDCHGNHNMRLPNDPDSLVSRKNTSSTCGKCHLGIYKVFEESIHGKAAKAGVSDAPVCTDCHGIHAIKSHIDPKSSVSEVAISLTTCPKCHSGIRLTEEYGVAAQRVSSYLDSFHGLAKRGGSHIVANCASCHGVHDILPSSDPKSTINKNNLPVTCGKCHPGAGKNFAKGAIHVIPSLEGEIGTKIVFYVKWFYIVLIIFTIGGMAFHNGLDFLKKLLVSLSGKRTYHSVSGIWYERFNLSERIQHLLLLTSFIILVITGFALKFPDAWWVTPMRVVEGGMNLRGLIHRLAALVMIGAAIYHIYFLLVTRRGRYELKEMFPVVKDAIDVFQNIKYLLGITSEKPRFKRFNYIEKSEYWALVWGTIVMVITGFILWFEVETMKFFPKWISDVSEVIHYYEAWLATLAIIVWHFYYVIFNPDVYPMNWIWLNGKISREDMEHEHPLELGEIEKRSEENA
;
A
#
# COMPACT_ATOMS: atom_id res chain seq x y z
N MET A 1 -55.51 -12.49 62.22
CA MET A 1 -54.15 -12.50 62.81
C MET A 1 -53.16 -12.11 61.71
N ASN A 2 -52.32 -11.09 61.79
CA ASN A 2 -51.94 -10.29 62.93
C ASN A 2 -51.51 -8.90 62.44
N ALA A 3 -52.34 -7.90 62.73
CA ALA A 3 -52.04 -6.46 62.70
C ALA A 3 -51.01 -6.03 63.78
N SER A 4 -50.28 -6.98 64.35
CA SER A 4 -49.33 -6.82 65.45
C SER A 4 -47.87 -6.65 64.97
N LYS A 5 -47.52 -7.04 63.74
CA LYS A 5 -46.13 -6.91 63.23
C LYS A 5 -45.76 -5.51 62.73
N LYS A 6 -46.73 -4.62 62.46
CA LYS A 6 -46.45 -3.24 62.02
C LYS A 6 -46.04 -2.30 63.16
N LYS A 7 -46.41 -2.58 64.42
CA LYS A 7 -46.07 -1.71 65.57
C LYS A 7 -44.62 -1.88 66.08
N VAL A 8 -43.97 -3.01 65.79
CA VAL A 8 -42.59 -3.28 66.25
C VAL A 8 -41.55 -2.60 65.34
N TYR A 9 -41.83 -2.45 64.04
CA TYR A 9 -40.92 -1.78 63.11
C TYR A 9 -40.93 -0.25 63.24
N THR A 10 -42.03 0.36 63.69
CA THR A 10 -42.11 1.82 63.88
C THR A 10 -41.39 2.29 65.15
N ILE A 11 -41.27 1.45 66.18
CA ILE A 11 -40.58 1.81 67.44
C ILE A 11 -39.06 1.63 67.33
N LEU A 12 -38.58 0.68 66.52
CA LEU A 12 -37.14 0.46 66.29
C LEU A 12 -36.52 1.50 65.32
N LEU A 13 -37.32 2.07 64.41
CA LEU A 13 -36.90 3.16 63.51
C LEU A 13 -36.76 4.53 64.23
N ILE A 14 -37.39 4.69 65.40
CA ILE A 14 -37.30 5.93 66.19
C ILE A 14 -36.11 5.89 67.16
N THR A 15 -35.64 4.71 67.56
CA THR A 15 -34.48 4.56 68.47
C THR A 15 -33.12 4.50 67.77
N VAL A 16 -33.05 4.13 66.48
CA VAL A 16 -31.80 4.19 65.70
C VAL A 16 -31.53 5.59 65.13
N CYS A 17 -32.55 6.44 64.99
CA CYS A 17 -32.39 7.85 64.60
C CYS A 17 -31.86 8.76 65.72
N LEU A 18 -31.78 8.29 66.97
CA LEU A 18 -31.33 9.09 68.12
C LEU A 18 -29.83 8.93 68.46
N PHE A 19 -29.08 8.05 67.77
CA PHE A 19 -27.66 7.79 68.07
C PHE A 19 -26.66 8.09 66.95
N PHE A 20 -27.11 8.64 65.81
CA PHE A 20 -26.22 9.15 64.74
C PHE A 20 -26.62 10.56 64.32
N SER A 21 -26.74 11.46 65.29
CA SER A 21 -26.72 12.91 65.06
C SER A 21 -25.78 13.61 66.05
N PHE A 22 -24.60 13.03 66.30
CA PHE A 22 -23.43 13.87 66.56
C PHE A 22 -22.89 14.31 65.20
N ARG A 23 -23.59 15.25 64.55
CA ARG A 23 -22.86 16.26 63.78
C ARG A 23 -22.03 16.97 64.83
N VAL A 24 -20.74 16.65 64.88
CA VAL A 24 -19.77 17.64 65.33
C VAL A 24 -19.93 18.79 64.36
N GLU A 25 -20.78 19.74 64.74
CA GLU A 25 -20.83 21.04 64.12
C GLU A 25 -19.50 21.67 64.51
N ALA A 26 -18.47 21.39 63.70
CA ALA A 26 -17.22 22.11 63.74
C ALA A 26 -17.58 23.54 63.35
N LYS A 27 -18.00 24.32 64.34
CA LYS A 27 -18.12 25.76 64.28
C LYS A 27 -16.68 26.25 64.16
N ASN A 28 -16.17 26.20 62.93
CA ASN A 28 -14.90 26.75 62.55
C ASN A 28 -15.09 28.28 62.66
N ASN A 29 -14.98 28.81 63.89
CA ASN A 29 -14.91 30.24 64.16
C ASN A 29 -13.57 30.70 63.59
N ASN A 30 -13.53 30.81 62.27
CA ASN A 30 -12.37 31.25 61.54
C ASN A 30 -12.52 32.76 61.32
N PRO A 31 -11.78 33.62 62.03
CA PRO A 31 -11.89 35.08 61.88
C PRO A 31 -11.62 35.56 60.45
N CYS A 32 -11.06 34.70 59.58
CA CYS A 32 -10.89 35.00 58.16
C CYS A 32 -12.22 35.07 57.40
N SER A 33 -13.26 34.32 57.78
CA SER A 33 -14.54 34.30 57.04
C SER A 33 -15.33 35.61 57.15
N ASP A 34 -15.06 36.39 58.20
CA ASP A 34 -15.71 37.69 58.42
C ASP A 34 -15.30 38.72 57.34
N CYS A 35 -14.10 38.57 56.79
CA CYS A 35 -13.58 39.42 55.70
C CYS A 35 -13.51 38.69 54.34
N HIS A 36 -13.54 37.35 54.32
CA HIS A 36 -13.41 36.52 53.12
C HIS A 36 -14.62 35.58 52.92
N SER A 37 -15.83 36.15 52.93
CA SER A 37 -17.10 35.41 52.84
C SER A 37 -17.30 34.64 51.52
N GLU A 38 -16.56 34.98 50.47
CA GLU A 38 -16.64 34.34 49.16
C GLU A 38 -15.76 33.07 49.02
N ILE A 39 -14.85 32.83 49.96
CA ILE A 39 -13.96 31.67 49.93
C ILE A 39 -14.71 30.44 50.42
N LYS A 40 -14.96 29.48 49.51
CA LYS A 40 -15.57 28.19 49.82
C LYS A 40 -14.54 27.08 49.65
N ILE A 41 -14.33 26.30 50.72
CA ILE A 41 -13.41 25.15 50.74
C ILE A 41 -14.24 23.89 51.03
N GLU A 42 -14.05 22.84 50.23
CA GLU A 42 -14.82 21.59 50.35
C GLU A 42 -14.01 20.48 51.02
N ILE A 43 -12.94 19.99 50.36
CA ILE A 43 -12.14 18.82 50.79
C ILE A 43 -11.34 19.07 52.09
N HIS A 44 -11.01 20.32 52.38
CA HIS A 44 -10.31 20.74 53.60
C HIS A 44 -11.17 21.65 54.49
N SER A 45 -12.50 21.56 54.39
CA SER A 45 -13.45 22.39 55.16
C SER A 45 -13.27 22.30 56.68
N VAL A 46 -12.69 21.19 57.17
CA VAL A 46 -12.39 20.97 58.58
C VAL A 46 -11.15 21.72 59.07
N LEU A 47 -10.28 22.20 58.18
CA LEU A 47 -9.08 22.95 58.53
C LEU A 47 -9.40 24.44 58.70
N ALA A 48 -8.78 25.11 59.67
CA ALA A 48 -8.76 26.56 59.77
C ALA A 48 -7.87 27.16 58.67
N CYS A 49 -8.16 28.40 58.22
CA CYS A 49 -7.36 29.03 57.15
C CYS A 49 -5.87 29.13 57.48
N SER A 50 -5.51 29.34 58.75
CA SER A 50 -4.12 29.42 59.23
C SER A 50 -3.39 28.07 59.25
N GLU A 51 -4.11 26.94 59.18
CA GLU A 51 -3.49 25.62 59.07
C GLU A 51 -2.91 25.38 57.66
N CYS A 52 -3.55 25.97 56.64
CA CYS A 52 -3.01 26.01 55.27
C CYS A 52 -2.06 27.19 55.07
N HIS A 53 -2.46 28.39 55.51
CA HIS A 53 -1.67 29.61 55.45
C HIS A 53 -0.85 29.77 56.73
N GLN A 54 0.26 29.02 56.81
CA GLN A 54 1.13 29.00 57.99
C GLN A 54 1.71 30.38 58.34
N ASP A 55 1.83 31.27 57.34
CA ASP A 55 2.22 32.66 57.51
C ASP A 55 1.21 33.51 58.30
N LEU A 56 -0.03 33.03 58.46
CA LEU A 56 -1.07 33.66 59.28
C LEU A 56 -1.08 33.16 60.74
N GLN A 57 -0.40 32.07 61.09
CA GLN A 57 -0.50 31.47 62.44
C GLN A 57 -0.06 32.42 63.56
N ASN A 58 0.84 33.36 63.24
CA ASN A 58 1.40 34.31 64.21
C ASN A 58 0.95 35.76 63.96
N ILE A 59 -0.07 35.98 63.13
CA ILE A 59 -0.59 37.32 62.82
C ILE A 59 -1.79 37.63 63.70
N SER A 60 -1.64 38.65 64.56
CA SER A 60 -2.71 39.15 65.44
C SER A 60 -3.32 40.47 64.97
N LYS A 61 -2.76 41.11 63.92
CA LYS A 61 -3.26 42.36 63.32
C LYS A 61 -3.88 42.09 61.96
N PHE A 62 -5.20 42.24 61.88
CA PHE A 62 -5.99 42.23 60.64
C PHE A 62 -6.41 43.68 60.28
N PRO A 63 -6.49 44.05 58.99
CA PRO A 63 -6.24 43.22 57.80
C PRO A 63 -4.76 42.85 57.61
N HIS A 64 -4.50 41.63 57.13
CA HIS A 64 -3.14 41.11 56.91
C HIS A 64 -2.52 41.65 55.61
N LYS A 65 -1.19 41.56 55.48
CA LYS A 65 -0.49 41.97 54.26
C LYS A 65 -0.82 41.02 53.10
N THR A 66 -0.91 41.56 51.88
CA THR A 66 -1.11 40.80 50.64
C THR A 66 0.10 40.98 49.69
N PRO A 67 0.43 39.98 48.85
CA PRO A 67 -0.11 38.61 48.82
C PRO A 67 0.42 37.74 49.97
N LEU A 68 -0.37 36.73 50.38
CA LEU A 68 0.08 35.69 51.31
C LEU A 68 1.13 34.78 50.67
N ALA A 69 1.89 34.08 51.52
CA ALA A 69 2.78 33.03 51.07
C ALA A 69 1.99 31.90 50.39
N SER A 70 2.63 31.21 49.42
CA SER A 70 2.04 30.04 48.77
C SER A 70 1.92 28.90 49.78
N VAL A 71 0.74 28.28 49.84
CA VAL A 71 0.49 27.12 50.71
C VAL A 71 1.41 25.96 50.32
N ASP A 72 2.08 25.36 51.30
CA ASP A 72 2.87 24.14 51.13
C ASP A 72 2.05 22.91 51.53
N CYS A 73 1.51 22.22 50.51
CA CYS A 73 0.73 21.01 50.72
C CYS A 73 1.57 19.83 51.28
N SER A 74 2.91 19.90 51.22
CA SER A 74 3.79 18.81 51.62
C SER A 74 3.85 18.57 53.12
N VAL A 75 3.42 19.55 53.93
CA VAL A 75 3.32 19.44 55.39
C VAL A 75 2.45 18.24 55.77
N CYS A 76 1.35 18.04 55.05
CA CYS A 76 0.41 16.93 55.26
C CYS A 76 0.51 15.84 54.17
N HIS A 77 0.84 16.19 52.92
CA HIS A 77 0.92 15.24 51.79
C HIS A 77 2.37 14.86 51.43
N LYS A 78 3.12 14.36 52.41
CA LYS A 78 4.54 14.01 52.27
C LYS A 78 4.80 12.97 51.17
N ASP A 79 3.97 11.93 51.09
CA ASP A 79 4.15 10.86 50.10
C ASP A 79 3.92 11.36 48.67
N SER A 80 2.86 12.13 48.44
CA SER A 80 2.59 12.75 47.14
C SER A 80 3.70 13.73 46.75
N LYS A 81 4.23 14.50 47.70
CA LYS A 81 5.38 15.39 47.48
C LYS A 81 6.61 14.59 47.06
N ALA A 82 6.94 13.51 47.78
CA ALA A 82 8.11 12.70 47.49
C ALA A 82 8.06 12.05 46.09
N VAL A 83 6.86 11.73 45.59
CA VAL A 83 6.66 11.24 44.22
C VAL A 83 6.75 12.39 43.21
N TYR A 84 6.09 13.52 43.49
CA TYR A 84 6.09 14.72 42.66
C TYR A 84 7.50 15.28 42.43
N ASP A 85 8.35 15.29 43.46
CA ASP A 85 9.72 15.77 43.37
C ASP A 85 10.59 14.97 42.40
N LYS A 86 10.21 13.71 42.13
CA LYS A 86 10.86 12.83 41.16
C LYS A 86 10.24 12.93 39.75
N SER A 87 9.29 13.83 39.54
CA SER A 87 8.70 14.09 38.23
C SER A 87 9.38 15.28 37.55
N LEU A 88 9.21 15.41 36.25
CA LEU A 88 9.73 16.55 35.49
C LEU A 88 9.17 17.90 35.98
N HIS A 89 7.92 17.91 36.46
CA HIS A 89 7.35 19.12 37.05
C HIS A 89 8.02 19.47 38.37
N GLY A 90 8.29 18.48 39.22
CA GLY A 90 9.02 18.67 40.48
C GLY A 90 10.47 19.09 40.26
N GLU A 91 11.17 18.48 39.30
CA GLU A 91 12.51 18.88 38.91
C GLU A 91 12.56 20.31 38.35
N ALA A 92 11.59 20.68 37.51
CA ALA A 92 11.47 22.04 36.97
C ALA A 92 11.24 23.06 38.10
N MET A 93 10.38 22.72 39.06
CA MET A 93 10.16 23.51 40.27
C MET A 93 11.44 23.66 41.10
N ALA A 94 12.20 22.58 41.32
CA ALA A 94 13.46 22.60 42.06
C ALA A 94 14.54 23.43 41.37
N LYS A 95 14.52 23.50 40.03
CA LYS A 95 15.39 24.36 39.22
C LYS A 95 14.95 25.82 39.16
N GLY A 96 13.86 26.19 39.85
CA GLY A 96 13.37 27.56 39.89
C GLY A 96 12.71 28.04 38.60
N ILE A 97 12.24 27.12 37.73
CA ILE A 97 11.52 27.49 36.51
C ILE A 97 10.18 28.11 36.91
N ALA A 98 10.01 29.40 36.63
CA ALA A 98 8.88 30.20 37.10
C ALA A 98 7.51 29.63 36.68
N ASP A 99 7.43 29.05 35.48
CA ASP A 99 6.18 28.50 34.92
C ASP A 99 5.94 27.02 35.30
N ALA A 100 6.76 26.43 36.19
CA ALA A 100 6.60 25.03 36.57
C ALA A 100 5.31 24.83 37.41
N PRO A 101 4.48 23.81 37.07
CA PRO A 101 3.19 23.62 37.71
C PRO A 101 3.33 23.06 39.12
N ARG A 102 2.62 23.63 40.10
CA ARG A 102 2.61 23.22 41.52
C ARG A 102 1.38 22.36 41.82
N CYS A 103 1.25 21.87 43.05
CA CYS A 103 0.07 21.13 43.50
C CYS A 103 -1.24 21.86 43.14
N GLN A 104 -1.28 23.17 43.36
CA GLN A 104 -2.45 24.01 43.10
C GLN A 104 -2.71 24.24 41.61
N SER A 105 -1.71 24.07 40.74
CA SER A 105 -1.89 24.18 39.29
C SER A 105 -2.77 23.07 38.72
N CYS A 106 -2.80 21.91 39.39
CA CYS A 106 -3.60 20.75 38.98
C CYS A 106 -4.85 20.58 39.85
N HIS A 107 -4.73 20.72 41.17
CA HIS A 107 -5.84 20.46 42.10
C HIS A 107 -6.73 21.68 42.37
N GLY A 108 -6.29 22.89 42.04
CA GLY A 108 -6.95 24.13 42.45
C GLY A 108 -6.37 24.72 43.74
N ARG A 109 -6.94 25.83 44.20
CA ARG A 109 -6.52 26.54 45.43
C ARG A 109 -7.54 26.35 46.54
N HIS A 110 -8.50 27.27 46.69
CA HIS A 110 -9.62 27.09 47.61
C HIS A 110 -10.74 26.23 47.00
N ASP A 111 -10.75 26.09 45.68
CA ASP A 111 -11.68 25.28 44.88
C ASP A 111 -11.25 23.81 44.72
N ILE A 112 -10.43 23.27 45.63
CA ILE A 112 -10.00 21.86 45.57
C ILE A 112 -11.21 20.95 45.79
N LYS A 113 -11.52 20.16 44.77
CA LYS A 113 -12.64 19.20 44.72
C LYS A 113 -12.17 17.76 44.61
N SER A 114 -12.99 16.82 45.06
CA SER A 114 -12.74 15.38 44.93
C SER A 114 -12.53 14.99 43.46
N LYS A 115 -11.64 14.03 43.17
CA LYS A 115 -11.46 13.47 41.82
C LYS A 115 -12.74 12.84 41.23
N ASN A 116 -13.71 12.51 42.08
CA ASN A 116 -14.99 11.95 41.68
C ASN A 116 -16.05 13.04 41.39
N ASP A 117 -15.79 14.29 41.76
CA ASP A 117 -16.65 15.42 41.40
C ASP A 117 -16.43 15.76 39.91
N PRO A 118 -17.49 15.79 39.08
CA PRO A 118 -17.41 16.17 37.67
C PRO A 118 -16.75 17.53 37.42
N ASP A 119 -16.88 18.49 38.33
CA ASP A 119 -16.30 19.84 38.22
C ASP A 119 -14.83 19.91 38.66
N SER A 120 -14.30 18.84 39.27
CA SER A 120 -12.91 18.83 39.72
C SER A 120 -11.95 18.90 38.54
N GLN A 121 -10.89 19.71 38.66
CA GLN A 121 -9.84 19.79 37.65
C GLN A 121 -9.13 18.44 37.42
N VAL A 122 -9.11 17.59 38.45
CA VAL A 122 -8.51 16.24 38.43
C VAL A 122 -9.55 15.13 38.23
N SER A 123 -10.79 15.48 37.86
CA SER A 123 -11.76 14.49 37.38
C SER A 123 -11.26 13.89 36.06
N ARG A 124 -11.55 12.60 35.81
CA ARG A 124 -11.02 11.91 34.61
C ARG A 124 -11.32 12.66 33.31
N VAL A 125 -12.55 13.16 33.15
CA VAL A 125 -12.95 13.90 31.94
C VAL A 125 -12.28 15.28 31.82
N ASN A 126 -11.88 15.90 32.94
CA ASN A 126 -11.26 17.22 32.95
C ASN A 126 -9.73 17.20 32.88
N ILE A 127 -9.09 16.07 33.21
CA ILE A 127 -7.62 15.94 33.18
C ILE A 127 -6.99 16.39 31.86
N PRO A 128 -7.51 16.01 30.67
CA PRO A 128 -6.95 16.49 29.41
C PRO A 128 -6.98 18.02 29.30
N ASN A 129 -8.08 18.66 29.70
CA ASN A 129 -8.22 20.11 29.68
C ASN A 129 -7.30 20.78 30.69
N MET A 130 -7.17 20.20 31.89
CA MET A 130 -6.25 20.66 32.93
C MET A 130 -4.79 20.65 32.44
N CYS A 131 -4.31 19.53 31.89
CA CYS A 131 -2.98 19.45 31.28
C CYS A 131 -2.84 20.42 30.08
N GLY A 132 -3.90 20.55 29.30
CA GLY A 132 -4.00 21.42 28.12
C GLY A 132 -3.89 22.91 28.41
N LYS A 133 -4.12 23.36 29.66
CA LYS A 133 -3.89 24.77 30.06
C LYS A 133 -2.46 25.23 29.78
N CYS A 134 -1.49 24.32 29.95
CA CYS A 134 -0.08 24.60 29.66
C CYS A 134 0.38 23.85 28.40
N HIS A 135 0.16 22.53 28.31
CA HIS A 135 0.61 21.73 27.17
C HIS A 135 -0.19 21.93 25.88
N GLY A 136 -1.30 22.67 25.94
CA GLY A 136 -2.08 23.09 24.79
C GLY A 136 -1.75 24.50 24.29
N ASP A 137 -0.99 25.29 25.06
CA ASP A 137 -0.58 26.65 24.69
C ASP A 137 0.74 26.62 23.92
N LEU A 138 0.70 27.04 22.66
CA LEU A 138 1.88 27.08 21.79
C LEU A 138 2.95 28.04 22.33
N LYS A 139 2.57 29.18 22.90
CA LYS A 139 3.53 30.15 23.45
C LYS A 139 4.28 29.55 24.63
N PHE A 140 3.58 28.80 25.48
CA PHE A 140 4.19 28.07 26.58
C PHE A 140 5.14 26.99 26.04
N VAL A 141 4.67 26.12 25.14
CA VAL A 141 5.45 24.99 24.62
C VAL A 141 6.72 25.44 23.86
N GLU A 142 6.63 26.48 23.03
CA GLU A 142 7.78 27.05 22.29
C GLU A 142 8.84 27.66 23.23
N LYS A 143 8.40 28.27 24.35
CA LYS A 143 9.29 28.87 25.34
C LYS A 143 10.14 27.84 26.08
N GLN A 144 9.63 26.61 26.28
CA GLN A 144 10.30 25.55 27.05
C GLN A 144 11.32 24.74 26.22
N LYS A 145 12.17 25.42 25.42
CA LYS A 145 13.21 24.84 24.52
C LYS A 145 13.68 23.45 25.00
N GLY A 146 13.25 22.39 24.30
CA GLY A 146 13.74 21.03 24.53
C GLY A 146 12.71 19.95 24.89
N VAL A 147 11.40 20.26 25.04
CA VAL A 147 10.44 19.26 25.52
C VAL A 147 9.40 18.80 24.49
N LEU A 148 8.86 19.63 23.59
CA LEU A 148 8.03 19.18 22.45
C LEU A 148 7.93 20.28 21.38
N THR A 149 8.22 19.99 20.11
CA THR A 149 7.89 20.85 18.94
C THR A 149 6.47 20.61 18.41
N VAL A 150 5.64 19.88 19.18
CA VAL A 150 4.31 19.42 18.76
C VAL A 150 3.35 19.69 19.91
N ASN A 151 2.13 20.18 19.63
CA ASN A 151 1.10 20.39 20.64
C ASN A 151 0.40 19.05 20.97
N PRO A 152 0.78 18.33 22.06
CA PRO A 152 0.29 16.98 22.32
C PRO A 152 -1.20 16.98 22.68
N TYR A 153 -1.69 18.06 23.30
CA TYR A 153 -3.10 18.20 23.67
C TYR A 153 -4.00 18.27 22.43
N GLN A 154 -3.62 19.06 21.43
CA GLN A 154 -4.40 19.15 20.18
C GLN A 154 -4.38 17.84 19.39
N ALA A 155 -3.28 17.11 19.41
CA ALA A 155 -3.22 15.76 18.84
C ALA A 155 -4.15 14.80 19.60
N TYR A 156 -4.07 14.79 20.94
CA TYR A 156 -4.90 13.95 21.81
C TYR A 156 -6.39 14.16 21.58
N LYS A 157 -6.85 15.41 21.47
CA LYS A 157 -8.25 15.72 21.17
C LYS A 157 -8.77 15.08 19.89
N LYS A 158 -7.89 14.83 18.91
CA LYS A 158 -8.20 14.21 17.61
C LYS A 158 -7.94 12.69 17.60
N SER A 159 -7.52 12.13 18.74
CA SER A 159 -7.34 10.69 18.91
C SER A 159 -8.65 10.02 19.28
N ILE A 160 -8.74 8.72 19.07
CA ILE A 160 -9.91 7.92 19.45
C ILE A 160 -10.19 7.98 20.96
N HIS A 161 -9.14 8.11 21.79
CA HIS A 161 -9.29 8.29 23.23
C HIS A 161 -9.84 9.67 23.58
N GLY A 162 -9.32 10.73 22.96
CA GLY A 162 -9.79 12.10 23.17
C GLY A 162 -11.24 12.29 22.72
N GLU A 163 -11.61 11.73 21.58
CA GLU A 163 -13.00 11.71 21.09
C GLU A 163 -13.92 10.95 22.05
N ALA A 164 -13.49 9.79 22.56
CA ALA A 164 -14.26 9.02 23.54
C ALA A 164 -14.45 9.77 24.87
N VAL A 165 -13.40 10.42 25.39
CA VAL A 165 -13.51 11.25 26.61
C VAL A 165 -14.44 12.44 26.39
N ALA A 166 -14.35 13.11 25.23
CA ALA A 166 -15.26 14.19 24.87
C ALA A 166 -16.73 13.73 24.75
N GLY A 167 -16.94 12.48 24.33
CA GLY A 167 -18.24 11.80 24.35
C GLY A 167 -18.71 11.33 25.74
N GLY A 168 -17.95 11.62 26.81
CA GLY A 168 -18.29 11.28 28.20
C GLY A 168 -17.80 9.91 28.67
N ALA A 169 -16.99 9.20 27.88
CA ALA A 169 -16.46 7.90 28.28
C ALA A 169 -15.38 8.04 29.37
N THR A 170 -15.73 7.70 30.61
CA THR A 170 -14.82 7.78 31.77
C THR A 170 -13.73 6.71 31.77
N MET A 171 -13.94 5.63 31.03
CA MET A 171 -12.99 4.51 30.87
C MET A 171 -11.96 4.74 29.76
N ALA A 172 -12.13 5.77 28.93
CA ALA A 172 -11.14 6.11 27.91
C ALA A 172 -9.85 6.63 28.57
N ALA A 173 -8.72 6.35 27.92
CA ALA A 173 -7.41 6.72 28.43
C ALA A 173 -7.19 8.24 28.35
N VAL A 174 -6.72 8.83 29.43
CA VAL A 174 -6.35 10.25 29.55
C VAL A 174 -4.85 10.39 29.80
N CYS A 175 -4.34 11.62 29.82
CA CYS A 175 -2.89 11.90 29.93
C CYS A 175 -2.21 11.13 31.07
N ILE A 176 -2.85 11.04 32.23
CA ILE A 176 -2.30 10.40 33.42
C ILE A 176 -2.20 8.86 33.34
N ASP A 177 -2.99 8.21 32.47
CA ASP A 177 -2.94 6.75 32.35
C ASP A 177 -1.64 6.30 31.66
N CYS A 178 -1.12 7.17 30.79
CA CYS A 178 0.15 6.97 30.10
C CYS A 178 1.32 7.64 30.82
N HIS A 179 1.18 8.89 31.29
CA HIS A 179 2.30 9.65 31.88
C HIS A 179 2.41 9.55 33.41
N GLY A 180 1.38 9.04 34.09
CA GLY A 180 1.30 9.04 35.55
C GLY A 180 0.69 10.32 36.14
N ASN A 181 0.34 10.27 37.43
CA ASN A 181 -0.37 11.36 38.13
C ASN A 181 0.57 12.40 38.73
N HIS A 182 1.51 11.93 39.56
CA HIS A 182 2.53 12.74 40.23
C HIS A 182 3.94 12.30 39.85
N ASN A 183 4.09 11.30 38.98
CA ASN A 183 5.38 10.68 38.61
C ASN A 183 5.69 10.82 37.11
N MET A 184 5.33 11.96 36.50
CA MET A 184 5.54 12.24 35.08
C MET A 184 7.05 12.31 34.76
N ARG A 185 7.57 11.24 34.16
CA ARG A 185 8.98 11.02 33.84
C ARG A 185 9.24 11.04 32.34
N LEU A 186 10.50 11.26 31.95
CA LEU A 186 10.91 11.23 30.54
C LEU A 186 10.77 9.82 29.94
N PRO A 187 10.57 9.68 28.62
CA PRO A 187 10.50 8.37 27.96
C PRO A 187 11.78 7.52 28.04
N ASN A 188 12.93 8.12 28.34
CA ASN A 188 14.20 7.41 28.52
C ASN A 188 14.42 6.92 29.96
N ASP A 189 13.57 7.32 30.91
CA ASP A 189 13.60 6.81 32.29
C ASP A 189 12.98 5.40 32.33
N PRO A 190 13.69 4.38 32.84
CA PRO A 190 13.15 3.01 32.96
C PRO A 190 11.85 2.90 33.78
N ASP A 191 11.63 3.79 34.75
CA ASP A 191 10.44 3.81 35.61
C ASP A 191 9.28 4.58 34.97
N SER A 192 9.50 5.22 33.81
CA SER A 192 8.45 5.91 33.08
C SER A 192 7.45 4.94 32.47
N LEU A 193 6.17 5.24 32.64
CA LEU A 193 5.08 4.46 32.04
C LEU A 193 5.07 4.55 30.49
N VAL A 194 5.66 5.60 29.91
CA VAL A 194 5.84 5.77 28.46
C VAL A 194 7.24 5.36 27.98
N SER A 195 8.04 4.73 28.83
CA SER A 195 9.32 4.18 28.39
C SER A 195 9.07 3.03 27.41
N ARG A 196 9.95 2.86 26.42
CA ARG A 196 9.76 1.83 25.38
C ARG A 196 9.53 0.44 25.95
N LYS A 197 10.19 0.12 27.07
CA LYS A 197 10.03 -1.15 27.80
C LYS A 197 8.64 -1.30 28.44
N ASN A 198 8.07 -0.21 28.93
CA ASN A 198 6.81 -0.22 29.68
C ASN A 198 5.59 0.05 28.80
N THR A 199 5.75 0.71 27.64
CA THR A 199 4.65 1.14 26.75
C THR A 199 3.61 0.06 26.51
N SER A 200 4.02 -1.17 26.16
CA SER A 200 3.08 -2.27 25.89
C SER A 200 2.25 -2.61 27.14
N SER A 201 2.87 -2.67 28.32
CA SER A 201 2.18 -2.93 29.59
C SER A 201 1.25 -1.78 29.99
N THR A 202 1.62 -0.54 29.66
CA THR A 202 0.79 0.65 29.88
C THR A 202 -0.49 0.59 29.07
N CYS A 203 -0.41 0.25 27.78
CA CYS A 203 -1.59 -0.01 26.95
C CYS A 203 -2.39 -1.22 27.48
N GLY A 204 -1.69 -2.26 27.95
CA GLY A 204 -2.28 -3.49 28.48
C GLY A 204 -3.13 -3.33 29.74
N LYS A 205 -3.02 -2.21 30.47
CA LYS A 205 -3.91 -1.91 31.61
C LYS A 205 -5.38 -1.86 31.20
N CYS A 206 -5.67 -1.37 30.00
CA CYS A 206 -7.02 -1.31 29.43
C CYS A 206 -7.21 -2.33 28.30
N HIS A 207 -6.17 -2.63 27.52
CA HIS A 207 -6.21 -3.56 26.39
C HIS A 207 -5.63 -4.95 26.73
N LEU A 208 -5.94 -5.48 27.92
CA LEU A 208 -5.31 -6.68 28.47
C LEU A 208 -5.40 -7.89 27.53
N GLY A 209 -6.53 -8.07 26.83
CA GLY A 209 -6.72 -9.17 25.89
C GLY A 209 -5.69 -9.14 24.76
N ILE A 210 -5.58 -8.01 24.06
CA ILE A 210 -4.63 -7.86 22.95
C ILE A 210 -3.19 -7.80 23.44
N TYR A 211 -2.94 -7.21 24.62
CA TYR A 211 -1.61 -7.20 25.23
C TYR A 211 -1.04 -8.61 25.41
N LYS A 212 -1.85 -9.54 25.94
CA LYS A 212 -1.43 -10.94 26.10
C LYS A 212 -1.10 -11.62 24.77
N VAL A 213 -1.90 -11.37 23.74
CA VAL A 213 -1.64 -11.89 22.39
C VAL A 213 -0.33 -11.31 21.83
N PHE A 214 -0.13 -10.00 21.98
CA PHE A 214 1.07 -9.32 21.53
C PHE A 214 2.34 -9.84 22.21
N GLU A 215 2.31 -10.09 23.53
CA GLU A 215 3.45 -10.67 24.24
C GLU A 215 3.88 -12.05 23.71
N GLU A 216 2.97 -12.81 23.10
CA GLU A 216 3.28 -14.10 22.49
C GLU A 216 3.83 -14.00 21.07
N SER A 217 3.64 -12.85 20.41
CA SER A 217 4.17 -12.58 19.06
C SER A 217 5.69 -12.47 19.03
N ILE A 218 6.28 -12.54 17.83
CA ILE A 218 7.72 -12.37 17.63
C ILE A 218 8.18 -10.97 18.05
N HIS A 219 7.38 -9.93 17.80
CA HIS A 219 7.69 -8.57 18.20
C HIS A 219 7.61 -8.39 19.72
N GLY A 220 6.57 -8.91 20.35
CA GLY A 220 6.41 -8.83 21.82
C GLY A 220 7.48 -9.62 22.56
N LYS A 221 7.82 -10.82 22.10
CA LYS A 221 8.93 -11.63 22.64
C LYS A 221 10.27 -10.89 22.51
N ALA A 222 10.56 -10.31 21.34
CA ALA A 222 11.78 -9.55 21.11
C ALA A 222 11.86 -8.30 21.99
N ALA A 223 10.75 -7.54 22.10
CA ALA A 223 10.67 -6.37 22.97
C ALA A 223 10.89 -6.74 24.45
N LYS A 224 10.28 -7.84 24.91
CA LYS A 224 10.47 -8.38 26.27
C LYS A 224 11.90 -8.86 26.53
N ALA A 225 12.57 -9.38 25.51
CA ALA A 225 13.97 -9.75 25.56
C ALA A 225 14.93 -8.54 25.54
N GLY A 226 14.42 -7.31 25.44
CA GLY A 226 15.22 -6.10 25.45
C GLY A 226 15.79 -5.70 24.08
N VAL A 227 15.32 -6.30 22.99
CA VAL A 227 15.71 -5.88 21.63
C VAL A 227 15.11 -4.50 21.37
N SER A 228 15.96 -3.48 21.36
CA SER A 228 15.51 -2.09 21.22
C SER A 228 14.83 -1.82 19.89
N ASP A 229 15.17 -2.51 18.81
CA ASP A 229 14.53 -2.32 17.50
C ASP A 229 13.17 -3.03 17.36
N ALA A 230 12.79 -3.87 18.32
CA ALA A 230 11.51 -4.55 18.27
C ALA A 230 10.36 -3.53 18.41
N PRO A 231 9.37 -3.54 17.49
CA PRO A 231 8.28 -2.59 17.55
C PRO A 231 7.35 -2.89 18.73
N VAL A 232 6.87 -1.85 19.40
CA VAL A 232 5.83 -1.88 20.42
C VAL A 232 4.55 -1.20 19.91
N CYS A 233 3.48 -1.18 20.70
CA CYS A 233 2.16 -0.68 20.26
C CYS A 233 2.21 0.70 19.58
N THR A 234 3.04 1.61 20.09
CA THR A 234 3.17 2.97 19.58
C THR A 234 3.92 3.09 18.25
N ASP A 235 4.72 2.08 17.89
CA ASP A 235 5.43 2.07 16.60
C ASP A 235 4.47 1.84 15.43
N CYS A 236 3.35 1.13 15.69
CA CYS A 236 2.30 0.89 14.70
C CYS A 236 1.14 1.89 14.82
N HIS A 237 0.60 2.11 16.02
CA HIS A 237 -0.61 2.93 16.24
C HIS A 237 -0.33 4.43 16.40
N GLY A 238 0.93 4.82 16.61
CA GLY A 238 1.28 6.16 17.03
C GLY A 238 1.02 6.42 18.52
N ILE A 239 1.00 7.70 18.90
CA ILE A 239 0.90 8.15 20.30
C ILE A 239 -0.27 9.10 20.52
N HIS A 240 -0.04 10.41 20.68
CA HIS A 240 -1.09 11.39 20.95
C HIS A 240 -2.16 11.50 19.85
N ALA A 241 -1.95 10.98 18.64
CA ALA A 241 -2.94 11.01 17.55
C ALA A 241 -3.44 9.61 17.14
N ILE A 242 -3.47 8.64 18.07
CA ILE A 242 -3.94 7.27 17.78
C ILE A 242 -5.37 7.31 17.23
N LYS A 243 -5.57 6.68 16.07
CA LYS A 243 -6.85 6.56 15.38
C LYS A 243 -7.33 5.12 15.34
N SER A 244 -8.64 4.93 15.19
CA SER A 244 -9.22 3.61 14.98
C SER A 244 -8.68 2.96 13.70
N HIS A 245 -8.54 1.64 13.67
CA HIS A 245 -8.03 0.90 12.50
C HIS A 245 -8.95 1.02 11.26
N ILE A 246 -10.22 1.38 11.46
CA ILE A 246 -11.18 1.65 10.36
C ILE A 246 -11.04 3.06 9.78
N ASP A 247 -10.35 3.98 10.46
CA ASP A 247 -10.12 5.34 9.94
C ASP A 247 -9.06 5.24 8.81
N PRO A 248 -9.36 5.70 7.58
CA PRO A 248 -8.40 5.69 6.47
C PRO A 248 -7.09 6.42 6.77
N LYS A 249 -7.12 7.44 7.65
CA LYS A 249 -5.97 8.23 8.09
C LYS A 249 -5.18 7.57 9.23
N SER A 250 -5.61 6.41 9.70
CA SER A 250 -4.88 5.66 10.71
C SER A 250 -3.60 5.07 10.14
N SER A 251 -2.54 5.07 10.96
CA SER A 251 -1.28 4.39 10.64
C SER A 251 -1.41 2.87 10.64
N VAL A 252 -2.56 2.32 11.03
CA VAL A 252 -2.88 0.88 10.94
C VAL A 252 -4.14 0.65 10.10
N SER A 253 -4.47 1.58 9.21
CA SER A 253 -5.54 1.37 8.24
C SER A 253 -5.19 0.26 7.25
N GLU A 254 -6.21 -0.30 6.63
CA GLU A 254 -6.10 -1.38 5.64
C GLU A 254 -5.09 -1.09 4.52
N VAL A 255 -4.95 0.19 4.13
CA VAL A 255 -3.97 0.65 3.12
C VAL A 255 -2.60 0.92 3.74
N ALA A 256 -2.57 1.57 4.91
CA ALA A 256 -1.32 1.95 5.58
C ALA A 256 -0.47 0.72 5.92
N ILE A 257 -1.08 -0.39 6.38
CA ILE A 257 -0.38 -1.61 6.77
C ILE A 257 0.59 -2.09 5.67
N SER A 258 0.12 -2.16 4.43
CA SER A 258 0.89 -2.65 3.28
C SER A 258 1.89 -1.65 2.73
N LEU A 259 1.60 -0.35 2.80
CA LEU A 259 2.37 0.68 2.09
C LEU A 259 3.34 1.45 3.00
N THR A 260 3.04 1.54 4.29
CA THR A 260 3.81 2.39 5.22
C THR A 260 4.13 1.70 6.54
N THR A 261 3.16 1.09 7.23
CA THR A 261 3.32 0.61 8.61
C THR A 261 4.37 -0.48 8.75
N CYS A 262 4.21 -1.59 8.03
CA CYS A 262 5.18 -2.69 8.03
C CYS A 262 6.44 -2.33 7.21
N PRO A 263 6.32 -1.74 6.00
CA PRO A 263 7.49 -1.35 5.21
C PRO A 263 8.48 -0.45 5.93
N LYS A 264 8.01 0.50 6.77
CA LYS A 264 8.88 1.44 7.50
C LYS A 264 10.05 0.76 8.21
N CYS A 265 9.86 -0.45 8.73
CA CYS A 265 10.92 -1.25 9.33
C CYS A 265 11.39 -2.38 8.40
N HIS A 266 10.49 -3.08 7.72
CA HIS A 266 10.82 -4.29 6.95
C HIS A 266 11.46 -4.03 5.57
N SER A 267 11.47 -2.80 5.08
CA SER A 267 12.26 -2.40 3.90
C SER A 267 13.55 -1.66 4.27
N GLY A 268 13.83 -1.46 5.56
CA GLY A 268 15.01 -0.74 6.03
C GLY A 268 16.27 -1.60 5.93
N ILE A 269 17.27 -1.14 5.17
CA ILE A 269 18.55 -1.85 4.94
C ILE A 269 19.21 -2.22 6.27
N ARG A 270 19.32 -1.27 7.22
CA ARG A 270 19.91 -1.52 8.55
C ARG A 270 19.29 -2.72 9.25
N LEU A 271 17.96 -2.72 9.43
CA LEU A 271 17.27 -3.78 10.16
C LEU A 271 17.31 -5.13 9.43
N THR A 272 17.33 -5.09 8.09
CA THR A 272 17.31 -6.30 7.27
C THR A 272 18.68 -6.99 7.24
N GLU A 273 19.78 -6.23 7.26
CA GLU A 273 21.15 -6.74 7.40
C GLU A 273 21.46 -7.20 8.83
N GLU A 274 21.16 -6.38 9.85
CA GLU A 274 21.49 -6.69 11.25
C GLU A 274 20.74 -7.90 11.80
N TYR A 275 19.46 -8.05 11.44
CA TYR A 275 18.59 -9.11 11.97
C TYR A 275 18.34 -10.24 10.95
N GLY A 276 19.03 -10.23 9.80
CA GLY A 276 18.90 -11.27 8.77
C GLY A 276 17.49 -11.39 8.16
N VAL A 277 16.69 -10.32 8.22
CA VAL A 277 15.36 -10.29 7.61
C VAL A 277 15.54 -9.95 6.13
N ALA A 278 15.19 -10.85 5.20
CA ALA A 278 15.39 -10.60 3.78
C ALA A 278 14.74 -9.27 3.31
N ALA A 279 15.57 -8.28 2.95
CA ALA A 279 15.16 -6.91 2.62
C ALA A 279 14.14 -6.82 1.49
N GLN A 280 14.18 -7.78 0.56
CA GLN A 280 13.38 -7.80 -0.65
C GLN A 280 11.99 -8.43 -0.45
N ARG A 281 11.60 -8.81 0.78
CA ARG A 281 10.25 -9.36 1.03
C ARG A 281 9.16 -8.31 0.80
N VAL A 282 9.38 -7.06 1.20
CA VAL A 282 8.42 -5.97 0.96
C VAL A 282 8.28 -5.70 -0.53
N SER A 283 9.39 -5.58 -1.27
CA SER A 283 9.33 -5.36 -2.72
C SER A 283 8.66 -6.52 -3.45
N SER A 284 8.96 -7.77 -3.09
CA SER A 284 8.29 -8.94 -3.68
C SER A 284 6.76 -8.94 -3.45
N TYR A 285 6.29 -8.42 -2.31
CA TYR A 285 4.86 -8.23 -2.08
C TYR A 285 4.30 -7.10 -2.96
N LEU A 286 4.97 -5.95 -3.01
CA LEU A 286 4.54 -4.80 -3.82
C LEU A 286 4.49 -5.12 -5.32
N ASP A 287 5.33 -6.05 -5.78
CA ASP A 287 5.38 -6.52 -7.17
C ASP A 287 4.36 -7.62 -7.49
N SER A 288 3.82 -8.29 -6.47
CA SER A 288 2.77 -9.30 -6.63
C SER A 288 1.43 -8.67 -7.00
N PHE A 289 0.47 -9.48 -7.48
CA PHE A 289 -0.89 -9.03 -7.74
C PHE A 289 -1.53 -8.30 -6.55
N HIS A 290 -1.35 -8.80 -5.32
CA HIS A 290 -1.90 -8.14 -4.13
C HIS A 290 -1.33 -6.74 -3.90
N GLY A 291 -0.01 -6.59 -4.06
CA GLY A 291 0.67 -5.30 -3.94
C GLY A 291 0.28 -4.33 -5.04
N LEU A 292 0.21 -4.79 -6.29
CA LEU A 292 -0.23 -4.00 -7.44
C LEU A 292 -1.68 -3.54 -7.30
N ALA A 293 -2.58 -4.43 -6.87
CA ALA A 293 -3.97 -4.09 -6.61
C ALA A 293 -4.10 -3.07 -5.46
N LYS A 294 -3.29 -3.20 -4.39
CA LYS A 294 -3.28 -2.25 -3.28
C LYS A 294 -2.77 -0.87 -3.72
N ARG A 295 -1.68 -0.80 -4.50
CA ARG A 295 -1.19 0.45 -5.11
C ARG A 295 -2.19 1.04 -6.10
N GLY A 296 -2.94 0.18 -6.79
CA GLY A 296 -4.07 0.54 -7.63
C GLY A 296 -5.31 1.04 -6.87
N GLY A 297 -5.28 1.14 -5.53
CA GLY A 297 -6.36 1.69 -4.72
C GLY A 297 -7.36 0.66 -4.16
N SER A 298 -7.10 -0.64 -4.29
CA SER A 298 -8.00 -1.66 -3.74
C SER A 298 -7.92 -1.73 -2.21
N HIS A 299 -9.07 -1.63 -1.54
CA HIS A 299 -9.21 -1.78 -0.09
C HIS A 299 -9.52 -3.22 0.34
N ILE A 300 -9.90 -4.10 -0.58
CA ILE A 300 -10.38 -5.46 -0.29
C ILE A 300 -9.34 -6.56 -0.58
N VAL A 301 -8.13 -6.17 -0.98
CA VAL A 301 -7.05 -7.08 -1.30
C VAL A 301 -6.15 -7.37 -0.09
N ALA A 302 -5.63 -8.59 -0.03
CA ALA A 302 -4.75 -9.05 1.04
C ALA A 302 -3.57 -8.11 1.30
N ASN A 303 -3.32 -7.86 2.58
CA ASN A 303 -2.24 -7.04 3.11
C ASN A 303 -1.27 -7.89 3.96
N CYS A 304 -0.19 -7.29 4.45
CA CYS A 304 0.77 -7.98 5.32
C CYS A 304 0.09 -8.68 6.52
N ALA A 305 -0.83 -7.99 7.19
CA ALA A 305 -1.49 -8.50 8.39
C ALA A 305 -2.52 -9.61 8.12
N SER A 306 -3.19 -9.60 6.95
CA SER A 306 -4.12 -10.66 6.55
C SER A 306 -3.43 -12.02 6.38
N CYS A 307 -2.13 -12.00 6.06
CA CYS A 307 -1.29 -13.19 5.98
C CYS A 307 -0.58 -13.47 7.30
N HIS A 308 0.10 -12.49 7.89
CA HIS A 308 1.01 -12.67 9.03
C HIS A 308 0.36 -12.56 10.41
N GLY A 309 -0.88 -12.06 10.51
CA GLY A 309 -1.48 -11.64 11.77
C GLY A 309 -1.28 -10.15 12.05
N VAL A 310 -1.96 -9.65 13.07
CA VAL A 310 -1.93 -8.22 13.45
C VAL A 310 -1.10 -8.04 14.73
N HIS A 311 -1.55 -8.68 15.80
CA HIS A 311 -0.90 -8.68 17.12
C HIS A 311 -0.31 -10.06 17.47
N ASP A 312 -0.60 -11.07 16.67
CA ASP A 312 -0.24 -12.49 16.81
C ASP A 312 0.78 -12.91 15.75
N ILE A 313 1.69 -12.00 15.38
CA ILE A 313 2.68 -12.24 14.33
C ILE A 313 3.69 -13.27 14.83
N LEU A 314 3.71 -14.45 14.20
CA LEU A 314 4.59 -15.57 14.54
C LEU A 314 5.48 -15.96 13.36
N PRO A 315 6.70 -16.47 13.60
CA PRO A 315 7.57 -16.93 12.52
C PRO A 315 6.93 -18.10 11.75
N SER A 316 7.24 -18.24 10.46
CA SER A 316 6.66 -19.28 9.59
C SER A 316 6.96 -20.71 10.04
N SER A 317 8.00 -20.91 10.86
CA SER A 317 8.33 -22.20 11.47
C SER A 317 7.39 -22.59 12.61
N ASP A 318 6.69 -21.63 13.22
CA ASP A 318 5.76 -21.90 14.33
C ASP A 318 4.48 -22.55 13.79
N PRO A 319 4.06 -23.72 14.30
CA PRO A 319 2.81 -24.37 13.89
C PRO A 319 1.55 -23.54 14.10
N LYS A 320 1.55 -22.56 15.02
CA LYS A 320 0.44 -21.65 15.26
C LYS A 320 0.42 -20.46 14.29
N SER A 321 1.51 -20.21 13.57
CA SER A 321 1.59 -19.09 12.62
C SER A 321 0.63 -19.28 11.46
N THR A 322 -0.12 -18.23 11.11
CA THR A 322 -1.02 -18.22 9.95
C THR A 322 -0.28 -18.43 8.62
N ILE A 323 1.01 -18.12 8.58
CA ILE A 323 1.89 -18.35 7.41
C ILE A 323 2.68 -19.66 7.48
N ASN A 324 2.44 -20.51 8.47
CA ASN A 324 3.01 -21.85 8.49
C ASN A 324 2.55 -22.65 7.26
N LYS A 325 3.44 -23.46 6.67
CA LYS A 325 3.13 -24.25 5.45
C LYS A 325 1.83 -25.06 5.59
N ASN A 326 1.53 -25.57 6.79
CA ASN A 326 0.30 -26.34 7.04
C ASN A 326 -0.97 -25.48 7.16
N ASN A 327 -0.83 -24.19 7.52
CA ASN A 327 -1.94 -23.27 7.73
C ASN A 327 -2.25 -22.41 6.50
N LEU A 328 -1.31 -22.28 5.55
CA LEU A 328 -1.50 -21.51 4.32
C LEU A 328 -2.80 -21.83 3.56
N PRO A 329 -3.23 -23.10 3.39
CA PRO A 329 -4.50 -23.39 2.73
C PRO A 329 -5.72 -22.77 3.43
N VAL A 330 -5.69 -22.69 4.77
CA VAL A 330 -6.76 -22.05 5.56
C VAL A 330 -6.66 -20.53 5.47
N THR A 331 -5.45 -19.98 5.61
CA THR A 331 -5.21 -18.53 5.55
C THR A 331 -5.60 -17.95 4.18
N CYS A 332 -5.12 -18.56 3.10
CA CYS A 332 -5.41 -18.11 1.74
C CYS A 332 -6.83 -18.51 1.29
N GLY A 333 -7.36 -19.60 1.83
CA GLY A 333 -8.74 -20.07 1.56
C GLY A 333 -9.83 -19.10 2.01
N LYS A 334 -9.53 -18.12 2.87
CA LYS A 334 -10.44 -17.01 3.22
C LYS A 334 -10.85 -16.20 1.99
N CYS A 335 -9.98 -16.08 1.00
CA CYS A 335 -10.21 -15.31 -0.23
C CYS A 335 -10.19 -16.19 -1.49
N HIS A 336 -9.50 -17.33 -1.47
CA HIS A 336 -9.43 -18.28 -2.58
C HIS A 336 -10.10 -19.62 -2.22
N PRO A 337 -11.43 -19.66 -2.11
CA PRO A 337 -12.14 -20.87 -1.70
C PRO A 337 -11.90 -22.01 -2.70
N GLY A 338 -11.43 -23.16 -2.20
CA GLY A 338 -11.16 -24.34 -3.00
C GLY A 338 -9.72 -24.50 -3.49
N ALA A 339 -8.81 -23.55 -3.20
CA ALA A 339 -7.43 -23.59 -3.70
C ALA A 339 -6.50 -24.65 -3.02
N GLY A 340 -6.99 -25.40 -2.03
CA GLY A 340 -6.39 -26.66 -1.55
C GLY A 340 -4.94 -26.59 -1.04
N LYS A 341 -4.30 -27.76 -0.89
CA LYS A 341 -2.92 -27.89 -0.35
C LYS A 341 -1.84 -27.43 -1.32
N ASN A 342 -2.15 -27.30 -2.61
CA ASN A 342 -1.19 -26.85 -3.62
C ASN A 342 -0.79 -25.39 -3.44
N PHE A 343 -1.60 -24.60 -2.72
CA PHE A 343 -1.26 -23.23 -2.32
C PHE A 343 0.01 -23.16 -1.47
N ALA A 344 0.25 -24.17 -0.63
CA ALA A 344 1.43 -24.25 0.23
C ALA A 344 2.69 -24.73 -0.51
N LYS A 345 2.57 -25.14 -1.78
CA LYS A 345 3.68 -25.67 -2.60
C LYS A 345 4.29 -24.54 -3.44
N GLY A 346 5.05 -23.68 -2.78
CA GLY A 346 5.84 -22.61 -3.38
C GLY A 346 6.06 -21.46 -2.42
N ALA A 347 7.01 -20.58 -2.76
CA ALA A 347 7.22 -19.35 -2.02
C ALA A 347 6.09 -18.34 -2.28
N ILE A 348 5.64 -17.66 -1.22
CA ILE A 348 4.66 -16.58 -1.32
C ILE A 348 5.37 -15.27 -1.69
N HIS A 349 6.46 -14.96 -0.99
CA HIS A 349 7.39 -13.90 -1.36
C HIS A 349 8.42 -14.46 -2.36
N VAL A 350 8.13 -14.36 -3.65
CA VAL A 350 9.01 -14.85 -4.73
C VAL A 350 10.06 -13.80 -5.02
N ILE A 351 11.29 -14.08 -4.63
CA ILE A 351 12.47 -13.32 -5.06
C ILE A 351 13.23 -14.23 -6.03
N PRO A 352 13.28 -13.90 -7.34
CA PRO A 352 14.01 -14.70 -8.32
C PRO A 352 15.47 -14.85 -7.89
N SER A 353 15.87 -16.07 -7.56
CA SER A 353 17.18 -16.39 -7.01
C SER A 353 17.59 -17.81 -7.38
N LEU A 354 18.90 -18.02 -7.57
CA LEU A 354 19.48 -19.33 -7.88
C LEU A 354 19.52 -20.27 -6.66
N GLU A 355 19.44 -19.70 -5.46
CA GLU A 355 19.52 -20.41 -4.17
C GLU A 355 18.14 -20.80 -3.62
N GLY A 356 17.04 -20.34 -4.21
CA GLY A 356 15.68 -20.59 -3.71
C GLY A 356 15.08 -21.96 -4.08
N GLU A 357 13.80 -22.16 -3.75
CA GLU A 357 13.04 -23.37 -4.11
C GLU A 357 12.89 -23.53 -5.64
N ILE A 358 12.50 -24.71 -6.12
CA ILE A 358 12.45 -25.02 -7.56
C ILE A 358 11.66 -23.98 -8.36
N GLY A 359 10.53 -23.49 -7.83
CA GLY A 359 9.70 -22.48 -8.47
C GLY A 359 10.43 -21.14 -8.64
N THR A 360 11.19 -20.68 -7.65
CA THR A 360 11.92 -19.40 -7.75
C THR A 360 13.07 -19.49 -8.75
N LYS A 361 13.71 -20.66 -8.88
CA LYS A 361 14.75 -20.90 -9.88
C LYS A 361 14.18 -20.88 -11.31
N ILE A 362 13.04 -21.53 -11.52
CA ILE A 362 12.37 -21.54 -12.84
C ILE A 362 11.99 -20.11 -13.23
N VAL A 363 11.35 -19.36 -12.33
CA VAL A 363 11.01 -17.95 -12.56
C VAL A 363 12.25 -17.13 -12.93
N PHE A 364 13.37 -17.34 -12.24
CA PHE A 364 14.64 -16.67 -12.56
C PHE A 364 15.11 -16.97 -13.99
N TYR A 365 15.19 -18.25 -14.37
CA TYR A 365 15.66 -18.64 -15.71
C TYR A 365 14.72 -18.15 -16.82
N VAL A 366 13.40 -18.23 -16.63
CA VAL A 366 12.42 -17.74 -17.60
C VAL A 366 12.56 -16.23 -17.79
N LYS A 367 12.65 -15.47 -16.70
CA LYS A 367 12.90 -14.02 -16.76
C LYS A 367 14.18 -13.71 -17.53
N TRP A 368 15.27 -14.41 -17.23
CA TRP A 368 16.56 -14.18 -17.87
C TRP A 368 16.53 -14.51 -19.36
N PHE A 369 15.92 -15.64 -19.72
CA PHE A 369 15.68 -16.04 -21.11
C PHE A 369 14.93 -14.96 -21.89
N TYR A 370 13.83 -14.44 -21.33
CA TYR A 370 13.06 -13.39 -21.99
C TYR A 370 13.81 -12.08 -22.16
N ILE A 371 14.61 -11.67 -21.17
CA ILE A 371 15.44 -10.45 -21.28
C ILE A 371 16.43 -10.60 -22.44
N VAL A 372 17.13 -11.74 -22.52
CA VAL A 372 18.05 -12.04 -23.62
C VAL A 372 17.30 -12.05 -24.96
N LEU A 373 16.16 -12.75 -25.02
CA LEU A 373 15.34 -12.86 -26.22
C LEU A 373 14.90 -11.48 -26.72
N ILE A 374 14.43 -10.60 -25.84
CA ILE A 374 14.01 -9.22 -26.18
C ILE A 374 15.21 -8.41 -26.70
N ILE A 375 16.35 -8.44 -26.01
CA ILE A 375 17.55 -7.68 -26.42
C ILE A 375 17.99 -8.11 -27.82
N PHE A 376 18.10 -9.40 -28.08
CA PHE A 376 18.56 -9.89 -29.38
C PHE A 376 17.52 -9.71 -30.48
N THR A 377 16.25 -10.00 -30.20
CA THR A 377 15.18 -9.90 -31.21
C THR A 377 14.92 -8.43 -31.58
N ILE A 378 14.63 -7.59 -30.59
CA ILE A 378 14.33 -6.18 -30.83
C ILE A 378 15.58 -5.42 -31.27
N GLY A 379 16.76 -5.75 -30.72
CA GLY A 379 18.03 -5.17 -31.17
C GLY A 379 18.35 -5.52 -32.63
N GLY A 380 18.11 -6.78 -33.03
CA GLY A 380 18.25 -7.22 -34.42
C GLY A 380 17.25 -6.51 -35.36
N MET A 381 16.00 -6.37 -34.94
CA MET A 381 14.97 -5.63 -35.67
C MET A 381 15.35 -4.16 -35.87
N ALA A 382 15.78 -3.48 -34.80
CA ALA A 382 16.20 -2.08 -34.85
C ALA A 382 17.45 -1.88 -35.70
N PHE A 383 18.43 -2.79 -35.62
CA PHE A 383 19.62 -2.77 -36.46
C PHE A 383 19.27 -2.89 -37.95
N HIS A 384 18.42 -3.87 -38.29
CA HIS A 384 17.97 -4.09 -39.65
C HIS A 384 17.20 -2.89 -40.22
N ASN A 385 16.25 -2.34 -39.46
CA ASN A 385 15.50 -1.15 -39.87
C ASN A 385 16.39 0.10 -39.96
N GLY A 386 17.40 0.21 -39.10
CA GLY A 386 18.41 1.26 -39.18
C GLY A 386 19.25 1.19 -40.46
N LEU A 387 19.63 -0.03 -40.89
CA LEU A 387 20.32 -0.22 -42.17
C LEU A 387 19.43 0.14 -43.37
N ASP A 388 18.17 -0.29 -43.35
CA ASP A 388 17.19 0.05 -44.39
C ASP A 388 16.99 1.57 -44.50
N PHE A 389 16.74 2.22 -43.36
CA PHE A 389 16.56 3.66 -43.28
C PHE A 389 17.79 4.43 -43.76
N LEU A 390 18.98 4.04 -43.29
CA LEU A 390 20.23 4.69 -43.68
C LEU A 390 20.49 4.55 -45.18
N LYS A 391 20.29 3.36 -45.75
CA LYS A 391 20.46 3.14 -47.19
C LYS A 391 19.52 4.04 -48.00
N LYS A 392 18.24 4.10 -47.64
CA LYS A 392 17.24 4.93 -48.31
C LYS A 392 17.53 6.42 -48.16
N LEU A 393 17.96 6.84 -46.98
CA LEU A 393 18.38 8.22 -46.72
C LEU A 393 19.57 8.61 -47.61
N LEU A 394 20.61 7.76 -47.70
CA LEU A 394 21.77 8.00 -48.55
C LEU A 394 21.39 8.07 -50.03
N VAL A 395 20.50 7.19 -50.50
CA VAL A 395 19.97 7.23 -51.89
C VAL A 395 19.21 8.53 -52.12
N SER A 396 18.35 8.94 -51.18
CA SER A 396 17.60 10.19 -51.27
C SER A 396 18.51 11.43 -51.29
N LEU A 397 19.55 11.46 -50.44
CA LEU A 397 20.54 12.55 -50.41
C LEU A 397 21.41 12.60 -51.68
N SER A 398 21.64 11.45 -52.33
CA SER A 398 22.39 11.37 -53.58
C SER A 398 21.62 11.88 -54.81
N GLY A 399 20.35 12.28 -54.66
CA GLY A 399 19.49 12.75 -55.75
C GLY A 399 19.06 11.65 -56.73
N LYS A 400 19.41 10.38 -56.47
CA LYS A 400 19.08 9.22 -57.31
C LYS A 400 17.68 8.64 -57.07
N ARG A 401 16.83 9.33 -56.30
CA ARG A 401 15.50 8.85 -55.97
C ARG A 401 14.57 9.06 -57.18
N THR A 402 14.23 7.96 -57.85
CA THR A 402 13.26 7.96 -58.94
C THR A 402 11.84 8.02 -58.35
N TYR A 403 11.14 9.12 -58.57
CA TYR A 403 9.69 9.17 -58.34
C TYR A 403 9.02 8.39 -59.46
N HIS A 404 8.47 7.21 -59.15
CA HIS A 404 7.66 6.46 -60.10
C HIS A 404 6.27 7.12 -60.20
N SER A 405 5.80 7.35 -61.43
CA SER A 405 4.41 7.75 -61.65
C SER A 405 3.49 6.60 -61.28
N VAL A 406 2.54 6.82 -60.38
CA VAL A 406 1.54 5.80 -60.00
C VAL A 406 0.70 5.46 -61.24
N SER A 407 0.77 4.22 -61.70
CA SER A 407 -0.14 3.71 -62.71
C SER A 407 -1.57 3.72 -62.17
N GLY A 408 -2.56 3.89 -63.04
CA GLY A 408 -3.96 3.74 -62.66
C GLY A 408 -4.38 2.29 -62.33
N ILE A 409 -3.43 1.34 -62.30
CA ILE A 409 -3.69 -0.10 -62.14
C ILE A 409 -3.50 -0.49 -60.68
N TRP A 410 -4.54 -1.08 -60.10
CA TRP A 410 -4.58 -1.48 -58.69
C TRP A 410 -4.90 -2.97 -58.57
N TYR A 411 -4.17 -3.65 -57.69
CA TYR A 411 -4.39 -5.06 -57.39
C TYR A 411 -4.97 -5.23 -55.99
N GLU A 412 -5.86 -6.20 -55.83
CA GLU A 412 -6.42 -6.54 -54.52
C GLU A 412 -5.40 -7.35 -53.72
N ARG A 413 -4.96 -6.77 -52.60
CA ARG A 413 -4.04 -7.39 -51.66
C ARG A 413 -4.79 -8.06 -50.51
N PHE A 414 -5.70 -7.33 -49.87
CA PHE A 414 -6.54 -7.83 -48.77
C PHE A 414 -8.03 -7.68 -49.07
N ASN A 415 -8.78 -8.76 -48.88
CA ASN A 415 -10.23 -8.76 -49.01
C ASN A 415 -10.90 -8.12 -47.78
N LEU A 416 -12.23 -8.01 -47.78
CA LEU A 416 -12.96 -7.43 -46.66
C LEU A 416 -12.83 -8.27 -45.36
N SER A 417 -12.84 -9.60 -45.46
CA SER A 417 -12.70 -10.50 -44.29
C SER A 417 -11.34 -10.34 -43.60
N GLU A 418 -10.26 -10.31 -44.37
CA GLU A 418 -8.88 -10.11 -43.89
C GLU A 418 -8.74 -8.75 -43.19
N ARG A 419 -9.32 -7.69 -43.77
CA ARG A 419 -9.32 -6.35 -43.15
C ARG A 419 -10.14 -6.29 -41.86
N ILE A 420 -11.28 -6.97 -41.79
CA ILE A 420 -12.07 -7.06 -40.54
C ILE A 420 -11.28 -7.82 -39.47
N GLN A 421 -10.64 -8.95 -39.82
CA GLN A 421 -9.80 -9.70 -38.90
C GLN A 421 -8.64 -8.83 -38.37
N HIS A 422 -7.98 -8.09 -39.25
CA HIS A 422 -6.92 -7.16 -38.87
C HIS A 422 -7.43 -6.05 -37.94
N LEU A 423 -8.60 -5.46 -38.21
CA LEU A 423 -9.18 -4.43 -37.35
C LEU A 423 -9.53 -4.97 -35.95
N LEU A 424 -10.08 -6.17 -35.86
CA LEU A 424 -10.35 -6.85 -34.59
C LEU A 424 -9.04 -7.13 -33.83
N LEU A 425 -8.02 -7.61 -34.51
CA LEU A 425 -6.68 -7.83 -33.96
C LEU A 425 -6.08 -6.52 -33.42
N LEU A 426 -6.01 -5.48 -34.25
CA LEU A 426 -5.42 -4.19 -33.91
C LEU A 426 -6.09 -3.55 -32.69
N THR A 427 -7.42 -3.47 -32.71
CA THR A 427 -8.19 -2.82 -31.64
C THR A 427 -8.09 -3.60 -30.33
N SER A 428 -8.23 -4.93 -30.37
CA SER A 428 -8.09 -5.77 -29.17
C SER A 428 -6.66 -5.75 -28.62
N PHE A 429 -5.64 -5.80 -29.46
CA PHE A 429 -4.24 -5.75 -29.06
C PHE A 429 -3.91 -4.44 -28.32
N ILE A 430 -4.28 -3.28 -28.89
CA ILE A 430 -4.02 -1.98 -28.27
C ILE A 430 -4.69 -1.89 -26.89
N ILE A 431 -5.95 -2.32 -26.79
CA ILE A 431 -6.68 -2.31 -25.51
C ILE A 431 -5.99 -3.25 -24.49
N LEU A 432 -5.58 -4.45 -24.90
CA LEU A 432 -4.88 -5.41 -24.04
C LEU A 432 -3.56 -4.85 -23.52
N VAL A 433 -2.77 -4.21 -24.38
CA VAL A 433 -1.48 -3.59 -24.02
C VAL A 433 -1.68 -2.47 -23.00
N ILE A 434 -2.58 -1.52 -23.29
CA ILE A 434 -2.85 -0.37 -22.39
C ILE A 434 -3.35 -0.86 -21.03
N THR A 435 -4.34 -1.75 -21.03
CA THR A 435 -4.92 -2.26 -19.78
C THR A 435 -3.95 -3.17 -19.02
N GLY A 436 -3.16 -4.00 -19.71
CA GLY A 436 -2.14 -4.86 -19.11
C GLY A 436 -1.06 -4.04 -18.40
N PHE A 437 -0.46 -3.06 -19.09
CA PHE A 437 0.55 -2.20 -18.48
C PHE A 437 -0.02 -1.30 -17.37
N ALA A 438 -1.30 -0.93 -17.43
CA ALA A 438 -1.95 -0.18 -16.36
C ALA A 438 -1.99 -0.97 -15.04
N LEU A 439 -2.08 -2.31 -15.09
CA LEU A 439 -1.94 -3.15 -13.89
C LEU A 439 -0.53 -3.10 -13.31
N LYS A 440 0.50 -3.20 -14.16
CA LYS A 440 1.89 -3.29 -13.70
C LYS A 440 2.45 -1.95 -13.21
N PHE A 441 1.97 -0.85 -13.77
CA PHE A 441 2.42 0.50 -13.46
C PHE A 441 1.27 1.38 -12.92
N PRO A 442 0.65 1.03 -11.77
CA PRO A 442 -0.51 1.75 -11.25
C PRO A 442 -0.20 3.20 -10.89
N ASP A 443 1.06 3.50 -10.60
CA ASP A 443 1.55 4.82 -10.20
C ASP A 443 1.91 5.71 -11.40
N ALA A 444 1.82 5.20 -12.64
CA ALA A 444 2.15 5.98 -13.83
C ALA A 444 1.11 7.09 -14.08
N TRP A 445 1.58 8.23 -14.60
CA TRP A 445 0.76 9.44 -14.80
C TRP A 445 -0.48 9.17 -15.67
N TRP A 446 -0.34 8.36 -16.73
CA TRP A 446 -1.42 8.01 -17.66
C TRP A 446 -2.43 7.01 -17.08
N VAL A 447 -2.09 6.30 -15.99
CA VAL A 447 -2.98 5.38 -15.27
C VAL A 447 -3.76 6.09 -14.18
N THR A 448 -3.29 7.26 -13.72
CA THR A 448 -3.91 8.03 -12.64
C THR A 448 -5.43 8.19 -12.80
N PRO A 449 -5.98 8.54 -13.99
CA PRO A 449 -7.43 8.63 -14.15
C PRO A 449 -8.17 7.32 -13.83
N MET A 450 -7.60 6.17 -14.19
CA MET A 450 -8.17 4.85 -13.89
C MET A 450 -8.04 4.47 -12.40
N ARG A 451 -7.02 5.01 -11.72
CA ARG A 451 -6.74 4.73 -10.30
C ARG A 451 -7.61 5.56 -9.35
N VAL A 452 -7.86 6.83 -9.68
CA VAL A 452 -8.60 7.75 -8.79
C VAL A 452 -10.11 7.60 -8.88
N VAL A 453 -10.62 7.07 -9.99
CA VAL A 453 -12.04 6.75 -10.16
C VAL A 453 -12.37 5.49 -9.35
N GLU A 454 -13.41 5.58 -8.52
CA GLU A 454 -13.88 4.44 -7.73
C GLU A 454 -14.22 3.26 -8.65
N GLY A 455 -13.63 2.09 -8.36
CA GLY A 455 -13.79 0.90 -9.19
C GLY A 455 -13.10 0.95 -10.55
N GLY A 456 -12.34 2.00 -10.88
CA GLY A 456 -11.68 2.15 -12.19
C GLY A 456 -10.71 1.01 -12.52
N MET A 457 -9.96 0.49 -11.54
CA MET A 457 -9.10 -0.68 -11.72
C MET A 457 -9.87 -1.99 -11.92
N ASN A 458 -11.10 -2.10 -11.38
CA ASN A 458 -11.97 -3.24 -11.64
C ASN A 458 -12.52 -3.18 -13.08
N LEU A 459 -12.95 -1.99 -13.52
CA LEU A 459 -13.38 -1.76 -14.90
C LEU A 459 -12.26 -2.07 -15.89
N ARG A 460 -11.03 -1.65 -15.60
CA ARG A 460 -9.84 -2.00 -16.39
C ARG A 460 -9.70 -3.52 -16.53
N GLY A 461 -9.83 -4.26 -15.43
CA GLY A 461 -9.75 -5.73 -15.46
C GLY A 461 -10.87 -6.39 -16.27
N LEU A 462 -12.08 -5.80 -16.28
CA LEU A 462 -13.16 -6.24 -17.16
C LEU A 462 -12.83 -5.97 -18.64
N ILE A 463 -12.41 -4.74 -18.97
CA ILE A 463 -12.06 -4.34 -20.33
C ILE A 463 -10.94 -5.23 -20.89
N HIS A 464 -9.90 -5.52 -20.09
CA HIS A 464 -8.81 -6.41 -20.49
C HIS A 464 -9.32 -7.79 -20.91
N ARG A 465 -10.22 -8.39 -20.11
CA ARG A 465 -10.79 -9.71 -20.38
C ARG A 465 -11.73 -9.71 -21.58
N LEU A 466 -12.54 -8.67 -21.76
CA LEU A 466 -13.38 -8.52 -22.95
C LEU A 466 -12.54 -8.38 -24.22
N ALA A 467 -11.47 -7.58 -24.19
CA ALA A 467 -10.54 -7.47 -25.29
C ALA A 467 -9.82 -8.80 -25.59
N ALA A 468 -9.48 -9.58 -24.56
CA ALA A 468 -8.92 -10.92 -24.73
C ALA A 468 -9.90 -11.86 -25.45
N LEU A 469 -11.19 -11.83 -25.11
CA LEU A 469 -12.20 -12.62 -25.81
C LEU A 469 -12.36 -12.22 -27.28
N VAL A 470 -12.27 -10.92 -27.59
CA VAL A 470 -12.25 -10.43 -28.98
C VAL A 470 -11.02 -10.94 -29.72
N MET A 471 -9.83 -10.88 -29.11
CA MET A 471 -8.59 -11.41 -29.68
C MET A 471 -8.67 -12.93 -29.95
N ILE A 472 -9.17 -13.70 -28.97
CA ILE A 472 -9.38 -15.15 -29.12
C ILE A 472 -10.39 -15.43 -30.24
N GLY A 473 -11.49 -14.69 -30.28
CA GLY A 473 -12.49 -14.78 -31.36
C GLY A 473 -11.90 -14.47 -32.73
N ALA A 474 -11.05 -13.44 -32.84
CA ALA A 474 -10.34 -13.10 -34.06
C ALA A 474 -9.36 -14.21 -34.48
N ALA A 475 -8.64 -14.82 -33.54
CA ALA A 475 -7.75 -15.94 -33.81
C ALA A 475 -8.52 -17.19 -34.29
N ILE A 476 -9.65 -17.52 -33.66
CA ILE A 476 -10.51 -18.64 -34.10
C ILE A 476 -11.08 -18.35 -35.50
N TYR A 477 -11.56 -17.13 -35.74
CA TYR A 477 -12.05 -16.71 -37.05
C TYR A 477 -10.94 -16.81 -38.11
N HIS A 478 -9.71 -16.41 -37.78
CA HIS A 478 -8.56 -16.54 -38.67
C HIS A 478 -8.24 -18.00 -39.00
N ILE A 479 -8.19 -18.88 -38.00
CA ILE A 479 -7.97 -20.32 -38.21
C ILE A 479 -9.06 -20.91 -39.12
N TYR A 480 -10.33 -20.57 -38.88
CA TYR A 480 -11.43 -20.99 -39.73
C TYR A 480 -11.26 -20.50 -41.18
N PHE A 481 -10.91 -19.22 -41.37
CA PHE A 481 -10.66 -18.65 -42.69
C PHE A 481 -9.55 -19.41 -43.44
N LEU A 482 -8.42 -19.69 -42.76
CA LEU A 482 -7.28 -20.39 -43.34
C LEU A 482 -7.59 -21.82 -43.74
N LEU A 483 -8.35 -22.56 -42.93
CA LEU A 483 -8.61 -23.98 -43.17
C LEU A 483 -9.74 -24.20 -44.19
N VAL A 484 -10.79 -23.37 -44.14
CA VAL A 484 -12.03 -23.62 -44.89
C VAL A 484 -12.02 -22.94 -46.26
N THR A 485 -11.51 -21.72 -46.36
CA THR A 485 -11.58 -20.97 -47.62
C THR A 485 -10.43 -21.34 -48.57
N ARG A 486 -10.69 -21.32 -49.89
CA ARG A 486 -9.65 -21.58 -50.91
C ARG A 486 -8.54 -20.53 -50.84
N ARG A 487 -8.91 -19.26 -50.63
CA ARG A 487 -7.97 -18.15 -50.46
C ARG A 487 -7.13 -18.33 -49.20
N GLY A 488 -7.74 -18.58 -48.04
CA GLY A 488 -7.02 -18.80 -46.79
C GLY A 488 -6.00 -19.94 -46.85
N ARG A 489 -6.34 -21.07 -47.51
CA ARG A 489 -5.37 -22.16 -47.72
C ARG A 489 -4.20 -21.77 -48.61
N TYR A 490 -4.44 -20.91 -49.60
CA TYR A 490 -3.39 -20.34 -50.45
C TYR A 490 -2.50 -19.39 -49.64
N GLU A 491 -3.08 -18.46 -48.87
CA GLU A 491 -2.33 -17.56 -47.98
C GLU A 491 -1.46 -18.35 -46.98
N LEU A 492 -2.03 -19.38 -46.33
CA LEU A 492 -1.31 -20.21 -45.37
C LEU A 492 -0.09 -20.90 -46.00
N LYS A 493 -0.24 -21.40 -47.23
CA LYS A 493 0.86 -22.03 -47.96
C LYS A 493 1.97 -21.03 -48.27
N GLU A 494 1.63 -19.83 -48.74
CA GLU A 494 2.61 -18.78 -49.05
C GLU A 494 3.25 -18.18 -47.79
N MET A 495 2.57 -18.21 -46.64
CA MET A 495 3.06 -17.71 -45.36
C MET A 495 4.04 -18.68 -44.65
N PHE A 496 4.11 -19.93 -45.10
CA PHE A 496 5.00 -20.91 -44.48
C PHE A 496 6.48 -20.58 -44.78
N PRO A 497 7.38 -20.59 -43.78
CA PRO A 497 8.79 -20.28 -44.01
C PRO A 497 9.45 -21.33 -44.90
N VAL A 498 10.24 -20.89 -45.88
CA VAL A 498 11.04 -21.73 -46.78
C VAL A 498 12.52 -21.36 -46.69
N VAL A 499 13.39 -22.25 -47.15
CA VAL A 499 14.85 -22.02 -47.12
C VAL A 499 15.26 -20.71 -47.85
N LYS A 500 14.52 -20.33 -48.90
CA LYS A 500 14.74 -19.07 -49.62
C LYS A 500 14.61 -17.85 -48.68
N ASP A 501 13.70 -17.87 -47.71
CA ASP A 501 13.50 -16.74 -46.81
C ASP A 501 14.77 -16.45 -46.00
N ALA A 502 15.46 -17.49 -45.52
CA ALA A 502 16.74 -17.33 -44.83
C ALA A 502 17.85 -16.80 -45.76
N ILE A 503 17.90 -17.26 -47.01
CA ILE A 503 18.83 -16.74 -48.03
C ILE A 503 18.55 -15.25 -48.30
N ASP A 504 17.27 -14.90 -48.41
CA ASP A 504 16.81 -13.54 -48.66
C ASP A 504 17.16 -12.59 -47.52
N VAL A 505 17.18 -13.04 -46.25
CA VAL A 505 17.68 -12.24 -45.12
C VAL A 505 19.13 -11.83 -45.36
N PHE A 506 20.02 -12.78 -45.65
CA PHE A 506 21.43 -12.49 -45.86
C PHE A 506 21.68 -11.66 -47.13
N GLN A 507 20.94 -11.94 -48.21
CA GLN A 507 21.00 -11.16 -49.43
C GLN A 507 20.53 -9.71 -49.18
N ASN A 508 19.44 -9.52 -48.42
CA ASN A 508 18.95 -8.20 -48.08
C ASN A 508 19.96 -7.43 -47.23
N ILE A 509 20.56 -8.06 -46.21
CA ILE A 509 21.59 -7.41 -45.38
C ILE A 509 22.80 -7.00 -46.25
N LYS A 510 23.26 -7.85 -47.17
CA LYS A 510 24.34 -7.50 -48.11
C LYS A 510 23.96 -6.33 -49.01
N TYR A 511 22.72 -6.31 -49.52
CA TYR A 511 22.19 -5.20 -50.32
C TYR A 511 22.13 -3.89 -49.53
N LEU A 512 21.62 -3.94 -48.30
CA LEU A 512 21.53 -2.80 -47.40
C LEU A 512 22.92 -2.24 -47.04
N LEU A 513 23.91 -3.11 -46.82
CA LEU A 513 25.31 -2.72 -46.62
C LEU A 513 26.02 -2.25 -47.91
N GLY A 514 25.36 -2.35 -49.08
CA GLY A 514 25.93 -1.96 -50.37
C GLY A 514 26.98 -2.92 -50.93
N ILE A 515 27.08 -4.14 -50.39
CA ILE A 515 27.96 -5.20 -50.90
C ILE A 515 27.43 -5.75 -52.23
N THR A 516 26.11 -5.78 -52.40
CA THR A 516 25.44 -6.13 -53.67
C THR A 516 24.60 -4.97 -54.17
N SER A 517 24.50 -4.82 -55.49
CA SER A 517 23.60 -3.84 -56.13
C SER A 517 22.18 -4.39 -56.31
N GLU A 518 22.01 -5.71 -56.26
CA GLU A 518 20.73 -6.37 -56.49
C GLU A 518 19.93 -6.55 -55.20
N LYS A 519 18.71 -5.99 -55.17
CA LYS A 519 17.70 -6.23 -54.13
C LYS A 519 17.12 -7.64 -54.28
N PRO A 520 16.91 -8.41 -53.20
CA PRO A 520 16.25 -9.70 -53.27
C PRO A 520 14.83 -9.58 -53.86
N ARG A 521 14.46 -10.55 -54.70
CA ARG A 521 13.13 -10.62 -55.32
C ARG A 521 12.21 -11.47 -54.44
N PHE A 522 11.12 -10.86 -53.98
CA PHE A 522 10.15 -11.48 -53.09
C PHE A 522 8.92 -11.98 -53.84
N LYS A 523 8.28 -13.01 -53.26
CA LYS A 523 6.97 -13.54 -53.66
C LYS A 523 5.86 -12.72 -52.98
N ARG A 524 4.66 -13.31 -52.90
CA ARG A 524 3.51 -12.75 -52.17
C ARG A 524 3.93 -12.26 -50.80
N PHE A 525 4.49 -13.09 -49.93
CA PHE A 525 5.04 -12.60 -48.66
C PHE A 525 6.56 -12.62 -48.64
N ASN A 526 7.17 -11.56 -48.14
CA ASN A 526 8.61 -11.49 -47.87
C ASN A 526 8.93 -12.05 -46.47
N TYR A 527 10.23 -12.22 -46.15
CA TYR A 527 10.62 -12.79 -44.86
C TYR A 527 10.26 -11.89 -43.66
N ILE A 528 10.14 -10.57 -43.86
CA ILE A 528 9.80 -9.58 -42.83
C ILE A 528 8.35 -9.83 -42.40
N GLU A 529 7.42 -9.87 -43.37
CA GLU A 529 6.00 -10.17 -43.16
C GLU A 529 5.79 -11.56 -42.55
N LYS A 530 6.48 -12.58 -43.09
CA LYS A 530 6.40 -13.95 -42.55
C LYS A 530 6.88 -14.04 -41.10
N SER A 531 8.01 -13.40 -40.79
CA SER A 531 8.55 -13.41 -39.44
C SER A 531 7.59 -12.74 -38.45
N GLU A 532 6.95 -11.65 -38.87
CA GLU A 532 5.97 -10.95 -38.06
C GLU A 532 4.71 -11.78 -37.82
N TYR A 533 4.19 -12.41 -38.88
CA TYR A 533 3.02 -13.28 -38.79
C TYR A 533 3.24 -14.44 -37.80
N TRP A 534 4.36 -15.16 -37.92
CA TRP A 534 4.63 -16.28 -37.02
C TRP A 534 4.96 -15.85 -35.59
N ALA A 535 5.62 -14.70 -35.40
CA ALA A 535 5.80 -14.10 -34.09
C ALA A 535 4.45 -13.76 -33.43
N LEU A 536 3.51 -13.19 -34.19
CA LEU A 536 2.16 -12.91 -33.71
C LEU A 536 1.39 -14.18 -33.35
N VAL A 537 1.44 -15.22 -34.20
CA VAL A 537 0.76 -16.51 -33.94
C VAL A 537 1.30 -17.14 -32.66
N TRP A 538 2.63 -17.21 -32.51
CA TRP A 538 3.27 -17.71 -31.29
C TRP A 538 2.89 -16.89 -30.06
N GLY A 539 3.06 -15.57 -30.13
CA GLY A 539 2.74 -14.66 -29.04
C GLY A 539 1.28 -14.78 -28.62
N THR A 540 0.35 -14.90 -29.57
CA THR A 540 -1.07 -15.10 -29.27
C THR A 540 -1.32 -16.40 -28.49
N ILE A 541 -0.69 -17.51 -28.90
CA ILE A 541 -0.82 -18.80 -28.19
C ILE A 541 -0.30 -18.68 -26.76
N VAL A 542 0.90 -18.12 -26.57
CA VAL A 542 1.52 -17.94 -25.25
C VAL A 542 0.66 -17.04 -24.36
N MET A 543 0.21 -15.89 -24.89
CA MET A 543 -0.62 -14.93 -24.17
C MET A 543 -1.98 -15.50 -23.77
N VAL A 544 -2.61 -16.29 -24.65
CA VAL A 544 -3.88 -16.96 -24.35
C VAL A 544 -3.68 -18.01 -23.25
N ILE A 545 -2.71 -18.92 -23.38
CA ILE A 545 -2.47 -19.98 -22.38
C ILE A 545 -2.17 -19.37 -21.01
N THR A 546 -1.21 -18.44 -20.94
CA THR A 546 -0.83 -17.78 -19.68
C THR A 546 -1.97 -16.93 -19.13
N GLY A 547 -2.72 -16.23 -19.99
CA GLY A 547 -3.89 -15.45 -19.60
C GLY A 547 -5.00 -16.31 -18.99
N PHE A 548 -5.28 -17.49 -19.54
CA PHE A 548 -6.25 -18.44 -18.96
C PHE A 548 -5.80 -18.96 -17.60
N ILE A 549 -4.52 -19.29 -17.44
CA ILE A 549 -3.94 -19.72 -16.16
C ILE A 549 -4.15 -18.65 -15.08
N LEU A 550 -3.94 -17.37 -15.43
CA LEU A 550 -4.09 -16.23 -14.51
C LEU A 550 -5.54 -15.82 -14.29
N TRP A 551 -6.41 -15.97 -15.28
CA TRP A 551 -7.85 -15.67 -15.15
C TRP A 551 -8.53 -16.70 -14.24
N PHE A 552 -8.25 -17.99 -14.44
CA PHE A 552 -8.84 -19.08 -13.65
C PHE A 552 -7.86 -19.58 -12.57
N GLU A 553 -7.35 -18.65 -11.76
CA GLU A 553 -6.29 -18.93 -10.77
C GLU A 553 -6.69 -20.01 -9.75
N VAL A 554 -7.93 -19.98 -9.25
CA VAL A 554 -8.40 -20.93 -8.24
C VAL A 554 -8.50 -22.34 -8.83
N GLU A 555 -9.02 -22.47 -10.04
CA GLU A 555 -9.10 -23.74 -10.75
C GLU A 555 -7.71 -24.26 -11.10
N THR A 556 -6.83 -23.39 -11.59
CA THR A 556 -5.42 -23.73 -11.85
C THR A 556 -4.76 -24.29 -10.60
N MET A 557 -4.93 -23.62 -9.45
CA MET A 557 -4.29 -24.03 -8.19
C MET A 557 -4.86 -25.34 -7.61
N LYS A 558 -6.07 -25.76 -7.99
CA LYS A 558 -6.56 -27.11 -7.63
C LYS A 558 -5.70 -28.21 -8.23
N PHE A 559 -5.21 -28.01 -9.45
CA PHE A 559 -4.46 -29.02 -10.20
C PHE A 559 -2.95 -28.81 -10.15
N PHE A 560 -2.51 -27.56 -10.05
CA PHE A 560 -1.12 -27.16 -10.22
C PHE A 560 -0.57 -26.44 -8.98
N PRO A 561 0.74 -26.57 -8.68
CA PRO A 561 1.40 -25.76 -7.66
C PRO A 561 1.40 -24.26 -8.02
N LYS A 562 1.43 -23.39 -6.99
CA LYS A 562 1.42 -21.93 -7.15
C LYS A 562 2.48 -21.39 -8.12
N TRP A 563 3.67 -22.00 -8.15
CA TRP A 563 4.76 -21.49 -8.99
C TRP A 563 4.45 -21.52 -10.49
N ILE A 564 3.46 -22.31 -10.95
CA ILE A 564 3.00 -22.26 -12.35
C ILE A 564 2.30 -20.93 -12.66
N SER A 565 1.50 -20.41 -11.73
CA SER A 565 0.92 -19.06 -11.85
C SER A 565 2.01 -17.99 -11.83
N ASP A 566 3.03 -18.14 -10.97
CA ASP A 566 4.15 -17.19 -10.90
C ASP A 566 4.96 -17.15 -12.23
N VAL A 567 5.24 -18.32 -12.82
CA VAL A 567 5.89 -18.42 -14.13
C VAL A 567 4.99 -17.84 -15.23
N SER A 568 3.70 -18.13 -15.19
CA SER A 568 2.73 -17.62 -16.18
C SER A 568 2.64 -16.10 -16.15
N GLU A 569 2.68 -15.47 -14.97
CA GLU A 569 2.72 -14.02 -14.82
C GLU A 569 3.97 -13.42 -15.50
N VAL A 570 5.14 -14.03 -15.26
CA VAL A 570 6.40 -13.58 -15.87
C VAL A 570 6.37 -13.72 -17.39
N ILE A 571 5.96 -14.89 -17.90
CA ILE A 571 5.84 -15.12 -19.34
C ILE A 571 4.87 -14.12 -19.96
N HIS A 572 3.66 -13.97 -19.40
CA HIS A 572 2.64 -13.07 -19.92
C HIS A 572 3.14 -11.62 -19.97
N TYR A 573 3.85 -11.17 -18.93
CA TYR A 573 4.38 -9.82 -18.87
C TYR A 573 5.51 -9.57 -19.88
N TYR A 574 6.49 -10.48 -19.98
CA TYR A 574 7.61 -10.29 -20.89
C TYR A 574 7.23 -10.53 -22.36
N GLU A 575 6.31 -11.46 -22.63
CA GLU A 575 5.74 -11.64 -23.96
C GLU A 575 4.96 -10.39 -24.39
N ALA A 576 4.21 -9.75 -23.49
CA ALA A 576 3.54 -8.47 -23.79
C ALA A 576 4.55 -7.36 -24.17
N TRP A 577 5.70 -7.27 -23.50
CA TRP A 577 6.78 -6.35 -23.88
C TRP A 577 7.38 -6.70 -25.24
N LEU A 578 7.71 -7.98 -25.45
CA LEU A 578 8.28 -8.45 -26.71
C LEU A 578 7.34 -8.14 -27.88
N ALA A 579 6.06 -8.48 -27.75
CA ALA A 579 5.04 -8.21 -28.76
C ALA A 579 4.86 -6.70 -29.00
N THR A 580 4.74 -5.89 -27.94
CA THR A 580 4.58 -4.43 -28.06
C THR A 580 5.77 -3.80 -28.76
N LEU A 581 6.99 -4.16 -28.37
CA LEU A 581 8.22 -3.63 -28.98
C LEU A 581 8.40 -4.12 -30.41
N ALA A 582 8.07 -5.38 -30.72
CA ALA A 582 8.10 -5.90 -32.08
C ALA A 582 7.13 -5.12 -32.99
N ILE A 583 5.92 -4.83 -32.53
CA ILE A 583 4.97 -4.02 -33.31
C ILE A 583 5.50 -2.59 -33.51
N ILE A 584 6.07 -1.94 -32.48
CA ILE A 584 6.56 -0.56 -32.60
C ILE A 584 7.82 -0.48 -33.47
N VAL A 585 8.79 -1.37 -33.24
CA VAL A 585 10.11 -1.30 -33.88
C VAL A 585 10.07 -1.91 -35.27
N TRP A 586 9.37 -3.02 -35.46
CA TRP A 586 9.32 -3.76 -36.73
C TRP A 586 8.10 -3.39 -37.56
N HIS A 587 6.90 -3.68 -37.08
CA HIS A 587 5.66 -3.50 -37.86
C HIS A 587 5.42 -2.03 -38.26
N PHE A 588 5.40 -1.12 -37.28
CA PHE A 588 5.16 0.30 -37.54
C PHE A 588 6.28 0.94 -38.38
N TYR A 589 7.50 0.40 -38.33
CA TYR A 589 8.53 0.85 -39.26
C TYR A 589 8.10 0.59 -40.71
N TYR A 590 7.77 -0.66 -41.07
CA TYR A 590 7.39 -1.00 -42.45
C TYR A 590 6.07 -0.41 -42.90
N VAL A 591 5.15 -0.13 -41.97
CA VAL A 591 3.81 0.38 -42.29
C VAL A 591 3.73 1.91 -42.22
N ILE A 592 4.53 2.60 -41.39
CA ILE A 592 4.40 4.04 -41.12
C ILE A 592 5.69 4.78 -41.47
N PHE A 593 6.83 4.34 -40.94
CA PHE A 593 8.06 5.13 -40.92
C PHE A 593 9.04 4.84 -42.06
N ASN A 594 8.81 3.77 -42.81
CA ASN A 594 9.60 3.44 -43.98
C ASN A 594 9.43 4.56 -45.03
N PRO A 595 10.53 5.19 -45.49
CA PRO A 595 10.47 6.31 -46.45
C PRO A 595 9.72 6.01 -47.74
N ASP A 596 9.55 4.75 -48.11
CA ASP A 596 8.86 4.34 -49.35
C ASP A 596 7.35 4.44 -49.25
N VAL A 597 6.78 4.31 -48.03
CA VAL A 597 5.32 4.30 -47.80
C VAL A 597 4.86 5.42 -46.86
N TYR A 598 5.77 6.32 -46.45
CA TYR A 598 5.46 7.42 -45.54
C TYR A 598 4.38 8.34 -46.13
N PRO A 599 3.36 8.77 -45.35
CA PRO A 599 3.23 8.62 -43.90
C PRO A 599 2.61 7.31 -43.41
N MET A 600 2.06 6.48 -44.30
CA MET A 600 1.36 5.25 -43.95
C MET A 600 1.08 4.40 -45.20
N ASN A 601 1.28 3.09 -45.12
CA ASN A 601 0.75 2.13 -46.07
C ASN A 601 -0.75 1.91 -45.81
N TRP A 602 -1.60 2.20 -46.80
CA TRP A 602 -3.06 2.16 -46.66
C TRP A 602 -3.71 0.80 -46.99
N ILE A 603 -2.93 -0.22 -47.34
CA ILE A 603 -3.42 -1.56 -47.73
C ILE A 603 -4.31 -2.17 -46.64
N TRP A 604 -3.97 -1.99 -45.36
CA TRP A 604 -4.75 -2.55 -44.26
C TRP A 604 -6.17 -1.97 -44.16
N LEU A 605 -6.41 -0.78 -44.73
CA LEU A 605 -7.71 -0.10 -44.74
C LEU A 605 -8.45 -0.32 -46.07
N ASN A 606 -7.81 -0.07 -47.21
CA ASN A 606 -8.46 -0.11 -48.52
C ASN A 606 -8.32 -1.46 -49.25
N GLY A 607 -7.36 -2.30 -48.84
CA GLY A 607 -7.11 -3.62 -49.39
C GLY A 607 -6.38 -3.64 -50.75
N LYS A 608 -5.87 -2.51 -51.24
CA LYS A 608 -5.35 -2.36 -52.60
C LYS A 608 -3.91 -1.85 -52.64
N ILE A 609 -3.13 -2.35 -53.59
CA ILE A 609 -1.73 -1.97 -53.85
C ILE A 609 -1.58 -1.54 -55.33
N SER A 610 -0.74 -0.54 -55.61
CA SER A 610 -0.47 -0.08 -56.98
C SER A 610 0.44 -1.07 -57.72
N ARG A 611 0.45 -1.04 -59.06
CA ARG A 611 1.36 -1.90 -59.85
C ARG A 611 2.83 -1.61 -59.53
N GLU A 612 3.21 -0.33 -59.40
CA GLU A 612 4.58 0.10 -59.10
C GLU A 612 5.05 -0.42 -57.74
N ASP A 613 4.18 -0.34 -56.72
CA ASP A 613 4.49 -0.85 -55.40
C ASP A 613 4.62 -2.37 -55.41
N MET A 614 3.79 -3.08 -56.18
CA MET A 614 3.96 -4.53 -56.38
C MET A 614 5.27 -4.86 -57.11
N GLU A 615 5.68 -4.08 -58.10
CA GLU A 615 6.94 -4.29 -58.82
C GLU A 615 8.15 -4.09 -57.89
N HIS A 616 8.08 -3.10 -56.99
CA HIS A 616 9.15 -2.79 -56.06
C HIS A 616 9.23 -3.74 -54.85
N GLU A 617 8.08 -4.16 -54.29
CA GLU A 617 8.00 -4.94 -53.06
C GLU A 617 7.78 -6.44 -53.32
N HIS A 618 7.02 -6.82 -54.35
CA HIS A 618 6.60 -8.19 -54.64
C HIS A 618 6.75 -8.58 -56.13
N PRO A 619 7.96 -8.42 -56.72
CA PRO A 619 8.17 -8.57 -58.16
C PRO A 619 7.82 -9.96 -58.71
N LEU A 620 8.01 -11.02 -57.92
CA LEU A 620 7.70 -12.39 -58.38
C LEU A 620 6.19 -12.63 -58.43
N GLU A 621 5.42 -12.04 -57.53
CA GLU A 621 3.97 -12.16 -57.55
C GLU A 621 3.34 -11.38 -58.70
N LEU A 622 3.83 -10.15 -58.94
CA LEU A 622 3.37 -9.36 -60.09
C LEU A 622 3.57 -10.15 -61.40
N GLY A 623 4.74 -10.75 -61.59
CA GLY A 623 5.02 -11.58 -62.77
C GLY A 623 4.11 -12.81 -62.88
N GLU A 624 3.76 -13.46 -61.78
CA GLU A 624 2.80 -14.58 -61.77
C GLU A 624 1.37 -14.12 -62.15
N ILE A 625 0.95 -12.94 -61.67
CA ILE A 625 -0.37 -12.36 -61.97
C ILE A 625 -0.45 -11.94 -63.43
N GLU A 626 0.55 -11.21 -63.93
CA GLU A 626 0.60 -10.73 -65.32
C GLU A 626 0.66 -11.90 -66.31
N LYS A 627 1.52 -12.89 -66.06
CA LYS A 627 1.58 -14.10 -66.88
C LYS A 627 0.25 -14.86 -66.91
N ARG A 628 -0.42 -15.00 -65.77
CA ARG A 628 -1.75 -15.64 -65.72
C ARG A 628 -2.80 -14.80 -66.44
N SER A 629 -2.70 -13.47 -66.44
CA SER A 629 -3.63 -12.61 -67.19
C SER A 629 -3.42 -12.73 -68.70
N GLU A 630 -2.16 -12.87 -69.15
CA GLU A 630 -1.81 -13.11 -70.55
C GLU A 630 -2.25 -14.52 -71.02
N GLU A 631 -2.16 -15.53 -70.16
CA GLU A 631 -2.62 -16.91 -70.48
C GLU A 631 -4.15 -17.06 -70.53
N ASN A 632 -4.91 -16.12 -69.93
CA ASN A 632 -6.38 -16.12 -69.92
C ASN A 632 -7.01 -15.08 -70.87
N ALA A 633 -6.19 -14.23 -71.51
CA ALA A 633 -6.59 -13.29 -72.55
C ALA A 633 -6.45 -13.95 -73.93
#